data_AF-G0JP46-F1
#
_entry.id   AF-G0JP46-F1
#
_cell.length_a   1.000
_cell.length_b   1.000
_cell.length_c   1.000
_cell.angle_alpha   90.00
_cell.angle_beta   90.00
_cell.angle_gamma   90.00
#
_symmetry.space_group_name_H-M   'P 1'
#
loop_
_entity.id
_entity.type
_entity.pdbx_description
1 polymer ?
#
loop_
_entity_poly.entity_id
_entity_poly.type
_entity_poly.pdbx_seq_one_letter_code
_entity_poly.pdbx_strand_id
1 'polypeptide(L)'
;MQQEQKLLTSEEAAALLRKTPAAFRDAMCRSRAGWAKWLAARRVWLGRRYYLRHEDVEAIMECGDGVADRDRQTGTVSPIPARSALNRVPGSN
;
A
#
# COMPACT_ATOMS: atom_id res chain seq x y z
N MET A 1 -0.23 -17.98 -13.05
CA MET A 1 -1.22 -17.85 -11.96
C MET A 1 -1.52 -16.37 -11.81
N GLN A 2 -2.55 -15.85 -12.48
CA GLN A 2 -2.97 -14.47 -12.27
C GLN A 2 -3.59 -14.42 -10.87
N GLN A 3 -2.83 -13.94 -9.88
CA GLN A 3 -3.38 -13.66 -8.57
C GLN A 3 -4.44 -12.58 -8.77
N GLU A 4 -5.70 -13.00 -8.73
CA GLU A 4 -6.86 -12.13 -8.77
C GLU A 4 -6.64 -11.06 -7.69
N GLN A 5 -6.42 -9.82 -8.12
CA GLN A 5 -6.10 -8.69 -7.23
C GLN A 5 -7.33 -8.39 -6.37
N LYS A 6 -7.50 -9.18 -5.31
CA LYS A 6 -8.64 -9.09 -4.41
C LYS A 6 -8.45 -7.85 -3.54
N LEU A 7 -9.31 -6.87 -3.79
CA LEU A 7 -9.41 -5.68 -2.96
C LEU A 7 -10.22 -6.03 -1.71
N LEU A 8 -9.63 -5.78 -0.56
CA LEU A 8 -10.21 -5.96 0.76
C LEU A 8 -10.69 -4.63 1.32
N THR A 9 -11.79 -4.69 2.03
CA THR A 9 -12.26 -3.59 2.88
C THR A 9 -11.42 -3.50 4.15
N SER A 10 -11.52 -2.37 4.85
CA SER A 10 -10.83 -2.18 6.15
C SER A 10 -11.23 -3.23 7.19
N GLU A 11 -12.47 -3.72 7.13
CA GLU A 11 -12.98 -4.74 8.07
C GLU A 11 -12.38 -6.12 7.78
N GLU A 12 -12.32 -6.50 6.50
CA GLU A 12 -11.68 -7.76 6.08
C GLU A 12 -10.19 -7.76 6.38
N ALA A 13 -9.50 -6.65 6.09
CA ALA A 13 -8.07 -6.50 6.42
C ALA A 13 -7.83 -6.58 7.93
N ALA A 14 -8.70 -5.99 8.75
CA ALA A 14 -8.62 -6.07 10.20
C ALA A 14 -8.83 -7.52 10.69
N ALA A 15 -9.78 -8.25 10.09
CA ALA A 15 -10.03 -9.65 10.41
C ALA A 15 -8.81 -10.54 10.11
N LEU A 16 -8.16 -10.33 8.96
CA LEU A 16 -6.94 -11.05 8.59
C LEU A 16 -5.79 -10.80 9.57
N LEU A 17 -5.61 -9.54 9.99
CA LEU A 17 -4.61 -9.16 10.99
C LEU A 17 -5.01 -9.53 12.43
N ARG A 18 -6.14 -10.22 12.62
CA ARG A 18 -6.71 -10.60 13.93
C ARG A 18 -6.87 -9.39 14.87
N LYS A 19 -7.24 -8.23 14.31
CA LYS A 19 -7.46 -6.97 15.04
C LYS A 19 -8.90 -6.54 14.94
N THR A 20 -9.34 -5.72 15.90
CA THR A 20 -10.65 -5.08 15.80
C THR A 20 -10.63 -4.00 14.71
N PRO A 21 -11.74 -3.75 13.99
CA PRO A 21 -11.83 -2.71 12.98
C PRO A 21 -11.51 -1.30 13.53
N ALA A 22 -11.77 -1.06 14.83
CA ALA A 22 -11.41 0.18 15.49
C ALA A 22 -9.90 0.32 15.67
N ALA A 23 -9.23 -0.71 16.22
CA ALA A 23 -7.78 -0.70 16.40
C ALA A 23 -7.02 -0.62 15.07
N PHE A 24 -7.56 -1.25 14.02
CA PHE A 24 -6.98 -1.15 12.67
C PHE A 24 -7.07 0.28 12.12
N ARG A 25 -8.24 0.93 12.24
CA ARG A 25 -8.42 2.34 11.82
C ARG A 25 -7.52 3.28 12.63
N ASP A 26 -7.43 3.09 13.94
CA ASP A 26 -6.52 3.87 14.78
C ASP A 26 -5.06 3.65 14.37
N ALA A 27 -4.69 2.43 14.01
CA ALA A 27 -3.34 2.16 13.52
C ALA A 27 -3.06 2.91 12.21
N MET A 28 -4.00 2.88 11.26
CA MET A 28 -3.87 3.58 9.98
C MET A 28 -3.84 5.11 10.11
N CYS A 29 -4.57 5.68 11.07
CA CYS A 29 -4.67 7.13 11.24
C CYS A 29 -3.60 7.72 12.17
N ARG A 30 -3.17 6.99 13.21
CA ARG A 30 -2.35 7.53 14.31
C ARG A 30 -1.09 6.74 14.60
N SER A 31 -0.92 5.52 14.07
CA SER A 31 0.25 4.71 14.43
C SER A 31 1.53 5.23 13.77
N ARG A 32 2.63 5.13 14.54
CA ARG A 32 3.99 5.32 14.02
C ARG A 32 4.60 4.04 13.45
N ALA A 33 3.89 2.92 13.56
CA ALA A 33 4.30 1.61 13.04
C ALA A 33 4.63 1.68 11.54
N GLY A 34 5.70 0.98 11.15
CA GLY A 34 6.21 1.00 9.77
C GLY A 34 5.18 0.45 8.80
N TRP A 35 4.57 -0.68 9.16
CA TRP A 35 3.53 -1.31 8.35
C TRP A 35 2.29 -0.44 8.16
N ALA A 36 1.89 0.32 9.18
CA ALA A 36 0.69 1.16 9.11
C ALA A 36 0.89 2.32 8.14
N LYS A 37 2.05 2.98 8.18
CA LYS A 37 2.41 4.04 7.23
C LYS A 37 2.54 3.50 5.80
N TRP A 38 3.17 2.34 5.66
CA TRP A 38 3.37 1.69 4.38
C TRP A 38 2.02 1.29 3.74
N LEU A 39 1.14 0.65 4.51
CA LEU A 39 -0.20 0.27 4.06
C LEU A 39 -1.06 1.49 3.74
N ALA A 40 -0.98 2.55 4.56
CA ALA A 40 -1.70 3.78 4.33
C ALA A 40 -1.29 4.48 3.03
N ALA A 41 -0.04 4.36 2.59
CA ALA A 41 0.44 4.92 1.32
C ALA A 41 -0.05 4.14 0.10
N ARG A 42 -0.33 2.83 0.25
CA ARG A 42 -0.70 1.92 -0.85
C ARG A 42 -2.21 1.67 -0.98
N ARG A 43 -3.01 2.30 -0.13
CA ARG A 43 -4.47 2.21 -0.18
C ARG A 43 -5.03 2.68 -1.52
N VAL A 44 -6.01 1.96 -2.04
CA VAL A 44 -6.68 2.28 -3.30
C VAL A 44 -7.98 3.00 -3.00
N TRP A 45 -8.13 4.24 -3.48
CA TRP A 45 -9.37 4.99 -3.33
C TRP A 45 -10.32 4.68 -4.50
N LEU A 46 -11.50 4.14 -4.18
CA LEU A 46 -12.59 3.94 -5.12
C LEU A 46 -13.78 4.78 -4.66
N GLY A 47 -13.92 5.96 -5.27
CA GLY A 47 -14.94 6.94 -4.91
C GLY A 47 -14.71 7.50 -3.50
N ARG A 48 -15.65 7.23 -2.58
CA ARG A 48 -15.60 7.71 -1.18
C ARG A 48 -15.04 6.68 -0.19
N ARG A 49 -14.71 5.48 -0.67
CA ARG A 49 -14.18 4.38 0.16
C ARG A 49 -12.76 4.06 -0.28
N TYR A 50 -11.93 3.66 0.67
CA TYR A 50 -10.62 3.11 0.38
C TYR A 50 -10.64 1.60 0.59
N TYR A 51 -9.82 0.93 -0.21
CA TYR A 51 -9.63 -0.50 -0.23
C TYR A 51 -8.14 -0.81 -0.10
N LEU A 52 -7.85 -2.03 0.33
CA LEU A 52 -6.51 -2.52 0.58
C LEU A 52 -6.29 -3.75 -0.30
N ARG A 53 -5.08 -3.96 -0.78
CA ARG A 53 -4.82 -5.14 -1.59
C ARG A 53 -4.55 -6.32 -0.67
N HIS A 54 -5.05 -7.50 -1.02
CA HIS A 54 -4.78 -8.72 -0.27
C HIS A 54 -3.27 -8.98 -0.13
N GLU A 55 -2.50 -8.77 -1.21
CA GLU A 55 -1.04 -8.92 -1.23
C GLU A 55 -0.32 -8.05 -0.19
N ASP A 56 -0.77 -6.80 0.00
CA ASP A 56 -0.15 -5.88 0.95
C ASP A 56 -0.47 -6.31 2.39
N VAL A 57 -1.67 -6.82 2.66
CA VAL A 57 -2.06 -7.31 4.00
C VAL A 57 -1.30 -8.60 4.34
N GLU A 58 -1.14 -9.50 3.38
CA GLU A 58 -0.35 -10.73 3.54
C GLU A 58 1.12 -10.42 3.79
N ALA A 59 1.70 -9.46 3.07
CA ALA A 59 3.08 -9.00 3.31
C ALA A 59 3.28 -8.45 4.74
N ILE A 60 2.25 -7.79 5.30
CA ILE A 60 2.27 -7.34 6.71
C ILE A 60 2.18 -8.51 7.68
N MET A 61 1.40 -9.54 7.35
CA MET A 61 1.34 -10.75 8.18
C MET A 61 2.69 -11.49 8.20
N GLU A 62 3.40 -11.53 7.06
CA GLU A 62 4.71 -12.16 6.97
C GLU A 62 5.83 -11.33 7.63
N CYS A 63 5.85 -10.01 7.40
CA CYS A 63 6.99 -9.16 7.78
C CYS A 63 6.74 -8.23 8.96
N GLY A 64 5.49 -8.08 9.39
CA GLY A 64 5.10 -7.13 10.44
C GLY A 64 5.57 -5.71 10.13
N ASP A 65 6.17 -5.05 11.12
CA ASP A 65 6.75 -3.71 10.99
C ASP A 65 7.90 -3.61 9.97
N GLY A 66 8.58 -4.72 9.68
CA GLY A 66 9.68 -4.79 8.72
C GLY A 66 9.25 -4.70 7.26
N VAL A 67 7.94 -4.76 6.96
CA VAL A 67 7.41 -4.68 5.59
C VAL A 67 7.82 -3.39 4.88
N ALA A 68 7.90 -2.27 5.63
CA ALA A 68 8.27 -0.98 5.10
C ALA A 68 9.75 -0.93 4.68
N ASP A 69 10.60 -1.69 5.39
CA ASP A 69 12.01 -1.82 5.07
C ASP A 69 12.23 -2.83 3.92
N ARG A 70 11.45 -3.92 3.92
CA ARG A 70 11.47 -4.93 2.84
C ARG A 70 11.11 -4.31 1.50
N ASP A 71 10.04 -3.53 1.39
CA ASP A 71 9.63 -2.85 0.14
C ASP A 71 10.68 -1.84 -0.35
N ARG A 72 11.39 -1.20 0.58
CA ARG A 72 12.52 -0.30 0.26
C ARG A 72 13.74 -1.05 -0.28
N GLN A 73 13.98 -2.26 0.23
CA GLN A 73 15.10 -3.11 -0.19
C GLN A 73 14.78 -3.91 -1.46
N THR A 74 13.55 -4.37 -1.64
CA THR A 74 13.15 -5.17 -2.81
C THR A 74 12.92 -4.32 -4.05
N GLY A 75 12.84 -2.99 -3.94
CA GLY A 75 12.93 -2.11 -5.11
C GLY A 75 11.94 -2.46 -6.21
N THR A 76 10.72 -2.90 -5.86
CA THR A 76 9.61 -2.95 -6.82
C THR A 76 9.16 -1.50 -7.05
N VAL A 77 10.01 -0.76 -7.76
CA VAL A 77 9.68 0.46 -8.45
C VAL A 77 8.64 0.07 -9.49
N SER A 78 7.36 0.02 -9.11
CA SER A 78 6.36 0.52 -10.03
C SER A 78 6.49 2.04 -9.96
N PRO A 79 7.08 2.69 -10.97
CA PRO A 79 7.04 4.14 -11.01
C PRO A 79 5.56 4.50 -11.05
N ILE A 80 5.10 5.20 -10.01
CA ILE A 80 3.98 6.11 -10.18
C ILE A 80 4.33 6.89 -11.45
N PRO A 81 3.53 6.87 -12.53
CA PRO A 81 3.85 7.71 -13.67
C PRO A 81 3.80 9.13 -13.12
N ALA A 82 4.97 9.72 -12.96
CA ALA A 82 5.12 11.13 -12.72
C ALA A 82 4.43 11.81 -13.89
N ARG A 83 3.18 12.22 -13.69
CA ARG A 83 2.52 13.22 -14.53
C ARG A 83 3.40 14.46 -14.45
N SER A 84 4.35 14.58 -15.38
CA SER A 84 5.00 15.83 -15.84
C SER A 84 6.41 15.52 -16.34
N ALA A 85 6.52 15.00 -17.56
CA ALA A 85 7.73 15.13 -18.37
C ALA A 85 7.37 15.07 -19.86
N LEU A 86 6.39 15.88 -20.27
CA LEU A 86 6.22 16.20 -21.69
C LEU A 86 6.99 17.50 -21.97
N ASN A 87 7.86 17.39 -22.96
CA ASN A 87 8.49 18.44 -23.74
C ASN A 87 9.83 18.98 -23.22
N ARG A 88 10.90 18.24 -23.51
CA ARG A 88 12.14 18.87 -23.95
C ARG A 88 12.66 18.16 -25.20
N VAL A 89 12.41 18.80 -26.34
CA VAL A 89 12.93 18.42 -27.66
C VAL A 89 14.44 18.75 -27.66
N PRO A 90 15.35 17.84 -28.03
CA PRO A 90 16.74 18.20 -28.24
C PRO A 90 16.87 18.79 -29.66
N GLY A 91 17.13 20.10 -29.72
CA GLY A 91 17.61 20.76 -30.94
C GLY A 91 19.10 20.50 -31.10
N SER A 92 19.45 19.81 -32.19
CA SER A 92 20.80 19.64 -32.70
C SER A 92 21.50 20.97 -32.93
N ASN A 93 22.79 21.03 -32.60
CA ASN A 93 23.74 21.92 -33.28
C ASN A 93 25.09 21.22 -33.39
#